data_AF-A0A3N1DCH6-F1
#
_entry.id   AF-A0A3N1DCH6-F1
#
_cell.length_a   1.000
_cell.length_b   1.000
_cell.length_c   1.000
_cell.angle_alpha   90.00
_cell.angle_beta   90.00
_cell.angle_gamma   90.00
#
_symmetry.space_group_name_H-M   'P 1'
#
loop_
_entity.id
_entity.type
_entity.pdbx_description
1 polymer ?
#
loop_
_entity_poly.entity_id
_entity_poly.type
_entity_poly.pdbx_seq_one_letter_code
_entity_poly.pdbx_strand_id
1 'polypeptide(L)'
;MLAKLGQVGIAVALVAGGVVAAPGAASAAPKACALGTWTLTKHTFSGTDDGFSLKGSGGKGTKLTVKAGSVKYDFAKSAKVNATGKFDDGEVSIWAQYKKSFTLNGAFKGKKSGTFGYKGSSAKGTATATSGAKGVPGSDTYKLVPAYKKNEAEPIAPLAGKFTCGTKSLHLWFTLKDETGSLKADIWYKR
;
A
#
# COMPACT_ATOMS: atom_id res chain seq x y z
N MET A 1 23.97 -23.59 21.26
CA MET A 1 25.13 -23.73 20.37
C MET A 1 24.93 -22.84 19.15
N LEU A 2 25.68 -21.74 19.06
CA LEU A 2 26.14 -21.10 17.82
C LEU A 2 27.16 -20.03 18.24
N ALA A 3 28.37 -20.21 17.74
CA ALA A 3 29.59 -19.66 18.29
C ALA A 3 29.77 -18.17 17.99
N LYS A 4 30.31 -17.46 19.00
CA LYS A 4 30.93 -16.15 18.86
C LYS A 4 32.14 -16.26 17.95
N LEU A 5 32.18 -15.47 16.87
CA LEU A 5 33.40 -15.20 16.13
C LEU A 5 33.91 -13.81 16.53
N GLY A 6 35.05 -13.81 17.22
CA GLY A 6 35.80 -12.61 17.55
C GLY A 6 36.44 -12.02 16.29
N GLN A 7 36.44 -10.69 16.21
CA GLN A 7 37.27 -9.95 15.27
C GLN A 7 38.39 -9.26 16.02
N VAL A 8 39.59 -9.65 15.64
CA VAL A 8 40.89 -9.08 16.02
C VAL A 8 41.00 -7.68 15.44
N GLY A 9 41.43 -6.74 16.28
CA GLY A 9 41.68 -5.36 15.88
C GLY A 9 42.99 -5.20 15.10
N ILE A 10 43.01 -4.19 14.24
CA ILE A 10 44.24 -3.50 13.82
C ILE A 10 43.94 -2.01 13.87
N ALA A 11 44.64 -1.32 14.76
CA ALA A 11 44.74 0.13 14.79
C ALA A 11 45.70 0.57 13.67
N VAL A 12 45.30 1.55 12.86
CA VAL A 12 46.20 2.28 11.97
C VAL A 12 46.11 3.76 12.33
N ALA A 13 47.28 4.31 12.66
CA ALA A 13 47.47 5.69 13.08
C ALA A 13 47.41 6.67 11.90
N LEU A 14 47.06 7.90 12.27
CA LEU A 14 46.97 9.15 11.51
C LEU A 14 48.09 9.40 10.48
N VAL A 15 47.69 9.88 9.30
CA VAL A 15 48.50 10.84 8.53
C VAL A 15 47.62 12.06 8.26
N ALA A 16 47.99 13.17 8.87
CA ALA A 16 47.45 14.49 8.61
C ALA A 16 48.01 15.01 7.28
N GLY A 17 47.15 15.14 6.28
CA GLY A 17 47.45 15.78 5.00
C GLY A 17 46.21 16.54 4.54
N GLY A 18 46.18 17.84 4.84
CA GLY A 18 45.06 18.71 4.52
C GLY A 18 44.94 18.96 3.02
N VAL A 19 44.07 18.21 2.35
CA VAL A 19 43.46 18.65 1.09
C VAL A 19 42.13 19.28 1.49
N VAL A 20 42.00 20.60 1.31
CA VAL A 20 40.73 21.31 1.44
C VAL A 20 39.87 20.87 0.25
N ALA A 21 39.29 19.69 0.35
CA ALA A 21 38.21 19.28 -0.52
C ALA A 21 37.02 20.19 -0.19
N ALA A 22 36.73 21.13 -1.09
CA ALA A 22 35.50 21.89 -1.05
C ALA A 22 34.35 20.92 -0.76
N PRO A 23 33.42 21.24 0.16
CA PRO A 23 32.27 20.39 0.44
C PRO A 23 31.48 20.28 -0.86
N GLY A 24 31.74 19.21 -1.62
CA GLY A 24 30.96 18.85 -2.77
C GLY A 24 29.56 18.73 -2.25
N ALA A 25 28.68 19.62 -2.72
CA ALA A 25 27.26 19.60 -2.38
C ALA A 25 26.81 18.15 -2.51
N ALA A 26 26.54 17.51 -1.36
CA ALA A 26 26.05 16.15 -1.34
C ALA A 26 24.76 16.19 -2.15
N SER A 27 24.86 15.77 -3.41
CA SER A 27 23.77 15.80 -4.35
C SER A 27 22.76 14.82 -3.80
N ALA A 28 21.79 15.38 -3.05
CA ALA A 28 20.80 14.61 -2.34
C ALA A 28 20.15 13.71 -3.38
N ALA A 29 20.41 12.40 -3.26
CA ALA A 29 19.95 11.42 -4.23
C ALA A 29 18.46 11.71 -4.50
N PRO A 30 18.07 11.90 -5.78
CA PRO A 30 16.74 12.38 -6.10
C PRO A 30 15.71 11.51 -5.38
N LYS A 31 14.96 12.11 -4.45
CA LYS A 31 13.94 11.42 -3.65
C LYS A 31 13.05 10.68 -4.64
N ALA A 32 12.92 9.36 -4.48
CA ALA A 32 12.03 8.58 -5.32
C ALA A 32 10.66 9.26 -5.33
N CYS A 33 10.09 9.55 -6.50
CA CYS A 33 8.97 10.47 -6.58
C CYS A 33 7.77 10.00 -5.76
N ALA A 34 7.67 8.69 -5.47
CA ALA A 34 6.66 8.07 -4.62
C ALA A 34 6.75 8.48 -3.13
N LEU A 35 7.89 8.96 -2.63
CA LEU A 35 8.04 9.38 -1.23
C LEU A 35 7.23 10.65 -0.94
N GLY A 36 6.42 10.63 0.11
CA GLY A 36 5.60 11.78 0.51
C GLY A 36 4.19 11.38 0.90
N THR A 37 3.33 12.38 1.02
CA THR A 37 1.91 12.19 1.33
C THR A 37 1.08 12.43 0.08
N TRP A 38 0.11 11.56 -0.12
CA TRP A 38 -0.69 11.42 -1.31
C TRP A 38 -2.15 11.25 -0.93
N THR A 39 -3.06 11.88 -1.65
CA THR A 39 -4.50 11.77 -1.45
C THR A 39 -5.11 10.98 -2.59
N LEU A 40 -5.85 9.93 -2.26
CA LEU A 40 -6.55 9.07 -3.21
C LEU A 40 -7.61 9.89 -3.96
N THR A 41 -7.52 9.90 -5.28
CA THR A 41 -8.43 10.62 -6.18
C THR A 41 -9.32 9.68 -6.99
N LYS A 42 -8.82 8.52 -7.38
CA LYS A 42 -9.55 7.47 -8.09
C LYS A 42 -9.08 6.10 -7.63
N HIS A 43 -10.01 5.23 -7.30
CA HIS A 43 -9.77 3.82 -7.07
C HIS A 43 -10.87 3.04 -7.76
N THR A 44 -10.47 2.07 -8.59
CA THR A 44 -11.35 1.10 -9.23
C THR A 44 -10.77 -0.29 -9.05
N PHE A 45 -11.62 -1.28 -8.89
CA PHE A 45 -11.21 -2.67 -8.86
C PHE A 45 -12.23 -3.55 -9.58
N SER A 46 -11.78 -4.71 -10.03
CA SER A 46 -12.63 -5.75 -10.60
C SER A 46 -12.13 -7.12 -10.18
N GLY A 47 -13.04 -7.96 -9.72
CA GLY A 47 -12.81 -9.38 -9.44
C GLY A 47 -13.68 -10.23 -10.36
N THR A 48 -13.16 -11.35 -10.83
CA THR A 48 -13.91 -12.39 -11.52
C THR A 48 -13.41 -13.74 -11.04
N ASP A 49 -14.30 -14.68 -10.80
CA ASP A 49 -14.00 -16.07 -10.45
C ASP A 49 -15.15 -16.97 -10.92
N ASP A 50 -15.01 -18.29 -10.75
CA ASP A 50 -16.10 -19.24 -10.97
C ASP A 50 -17.24 -18.96 -9.98
N GLY A 51 -18.31 -18.34 -10.49
CA GLY A 51 -19.51 -18.01 -9.72
C GLY A 51 -19.59 -16.57 -9.17
N PHE A 52 -18.57 -15.72 -9.40
CA PHE A 52 -18.73 -14.29 -9.11
C PHE A 52 -18.02 -13.32 -10.08
N SER A 53 -18.63 -12.15 -10.26
CA SER A 53 -18.02 -11.00 -10.91
C SER A 53 -18.34 -9.75 -10.10
N LEU A 54 -17.33 -9.00 -9.70
CA LEU A 54 -17.48 -7.75 -8.95
C LEU A 54 -16.70 -6.64 -9.62
N LYS A 55 -17.29 -5.44 -9.66
CA LYS A 55 -16.61 -4.21 -10.04
C LYS A 55 -16.94 -3.13 -9.02
N GLY A 56 -15.95 -2.37 -8.61
CA GLY A 56 -16.16 -1.34 -7.61
C GLY A 56 -15.27 -0.13 -7.77
N SER A 57 -15.65 0.93 -7.09
CA SER A 57 -14.92 2.19 -7.04
C SER A 57 -15.21 2.97 -5.76
N GLY A 58 -14.36 3.92 -5.40
CA GLY A 58 -14.59 4.83 -4.29
C GLY A 58 -13.34 5.10 -3.47
N GLY A 59 -13.47 5.29 -2.15
CA GLY A 59 -12.29 5.46 -1.28
C GLY A 59 -11.58 6.80 -1.36
N LYS A 60 -12.04 7.71 -2.22
CA LYS A 60 -11.48 9.06 -2.43
C LYS A 60 -11.27 9.77 -1.08
N GLY A 61 -10.16 10.47 -0.94
CA GLY A 61 -9.78 11.16 0.30
C GLY A 61 -8.93 10.33 1.27
N THR A 62 -8.75 9.03 1.02
CA THR A 62 -7.75 8.22 1.71
C THR A 62 -6.36 8.82 1.52
N LYS A 63 -5.63 9.03 2.62
CA LYS A 63 -4.24 9.51 2.58
C LYS A 63 -3.28 8.33 2.64
N LEU A 64 -2.34 8.32 1.70
CA LEU A 64 -1.19 7.43 1.66
C LEU A 64 0.06 8.21 2.00
N THR A 65 0.79 7.82 3.03
CA THR A 65 2.12 8.38 3.34
C THR A 65 3.18 7.33 3.10
N VAL A 66 4.06 7.57 2.13
CA VAL A 66 5.17 6.69 1.77
C VAL A 66 6.46 7.26 2.35
N LYS A 67 7.14 6.46 3.17
CA LYS A 67 8.47 6.73 3.72
C LYS A 67 9.45 5.67 3.22
N ALA A 68 10.75 5.88 3.45
CA ALA A 68 11.73 4.82 3.26
C ALA A 68 11.38 3.65 4.20
N GLY A 69 11.07 2.48 3.63
CA GLY A 69 10.83 1.26 4.40
C GLY A 69 9.44 1.12 5.04
N SER A 70 8.53 2.10 4.88
CA SER A 70 7.18 1.99 5.42
C SER A 70 6.13 2.79 4.66
N VAL A 71 4.87 2.38 4.83
CA VAL A 71 3.70 3.07 4.30
C VAL A 71 2.64 3.22 5.39
N LYS A 72 1.91 4.33 5.38
CA LYS A 72 0.72 4.56 6.21
C LYS A 72 -0.49 4.81 5.33
N TYR A 73 -1.55 4.06 5.56
CA TYR A 73 -2.88 4.35 5.02
C TYR A 73 -3.73 5.00 6.11
N ASP A 74 -4.34 6.14 5.80
CA ASP A 74 -5.22 6.90 6.68
C ASP A 74 -6.55 7.17 5.97
N PHE A 75 -7.60 6.54 6.50
CA PHE A 75 -8.94 6.55 5.95
C PHE A 75 -9.86 7.59 6.62
N ALA A 76 -9.33 8.50 7.44
CA ALA A 76 -10.15 9.47 8.19
C ALA A 76 -11.09 10.31 7.30
N LYS A 77 -10.69 10.56 6.04
CA LYS A 77 -11.49 11.28 5.04
C LYS A 77 -11.89 10.41 3.85
N SER A 78 -11.85 9.08 4.01
CA SER A 78 -12.19 8.16 2.92
C SER A 78 -13.70 8.20 2.64
N ALA A 79 -14.07 8.43 1.39
CA ALA A 79 -15.40 8.10 0.89
C ALA A 79 -15.63 6.59 0.95
N LYS A 80 -16.91 6.18 0.89
CA LYS A 80 -17.28 4.77 0.71
C LYS A 80 -16.67 4.21 -0.58
N VAL A 81 -16.32 2.95 -0.53
CA VAL A 81 -16.12 2.11 -1.71
C VAL A 81 -17.45 1.41 -1.97
N ASN A 82 -17.95 1.51 -3.19
CA ASN A 82 -19.15 0.79 -3.63
C ASN A 82 -18.73 -0.23 -4.68
N ALA A 83 -19.36 -1.40 -4.65
CA ALA A 83 -19.20 -2.41 -5.68
C ALA A 83 -20.55 -2.97 -6.09
N THR A 84 -20.63 -3.36 -7.34
CA THR A 84 -21.76 -4.06 -7.94
C THR A 84 -21.23 -5.28 -8.64
N GLY A 85 -22.02 -6.35 -8.65
CA GLY A 85 -21.57 -7.59 -9.22
C GLY A 85 -22.69 -8.60 -9.31
N LYS A 86 -22.28 -9.82 -9.64
CA LYS A 86 -23.10 -11.00 -9.66
C LYS A 86 -22.41 -12.08 -8.84
N PHE A 87 -23.17 -12.73 -7.98
CA PHE A 87 -22.86 -14.04 -7.41
C PHE A 87 -23.81 -15.07 -8.06
N ASP A 88 -23.62 -16.36 -7.81
CA ASP A 88 -24.51 -17.42 -8.35
C ASP A 88 -25.99 -17.13 -8.08
N ASP A 89 -26.28 -16.57 -6.89
CA ASP A 89 -27.64 -16.25 -6.43
C ASP A 89 -28.20 -14.91 -6.94
N GLY A 90 -27.47 -14.20 -7.81
CA GLY A 90 -27.95 -13.00 -8.50
C GLY A 90 -27.07 -11.77 -8.34
N GLU A 91 -27.62 -10.62 -8.76
CA GLU A 91 -26.91 -9.35 -8.68
C GLU A 91 -26.80 -8.86 -7.24
N VAL A 92 -25.63 -8.33 -6.88
CA VAL A 92 -25.41 -7.72 -5.57
C VAL A 92 -24.85 -6.31 -5.72
N SER A 93 -25.20 -5.46 -4.75
CA SER A 93 -24.55 -4.17 -4.55
C SER A 93 -24.10 -4.08 -3.10
N ILE A 94 -22.79 -3.92 -2.91
CA ILE A 94 -22.16 -3.85 -1.60
C ILE A 94 -21.40 -2.53 -1.44
N TRP A 95 -21.18 -2.13 -0.20
CA TRP A 95 -20.35 -0.98 0.13
C TRP A 95 -19.41 -1.30 1.28
N ALA A 96 -18.28 -0.60 1.32
CA ALA A 96 -17.31 -0.62 2.42
C ALA A 96 -16.91 0.81 2.79
N GLN A 97 -16.93 1.11 4.09
CA GLN A 97 -16.46 2.36 4.67
C GLN A 97 -15.24 2.07 5.53
N TYR A 98 -14.10 2.63 5.12
CA TYR A 98 -12.85 2.53 5.87
C TYR A 98 -12.72 3.73 6.83
N LYS A 99 -12.14 3.49 8.00
CA LYS A 99 -11.85 4.53 9.02
C LYS A 99 -10.49 4.30 9.68
N LYS A 100 -10.00 5.33 10.37
CA LYS A 100 -8.73 5.34 11.12
C LYS A 100 -7.54 5.02 10.21
N SER A 101 -6.42 4.56 10.78
CA SER A 101 -5.18 4.38 10.01
C SER A 101 -4.39 3.15 10.46
N PHE A 102 -3.56 2.64 9.55
CA PHE A 102 -2.60 1.59 9.84
C PHE A 102 -1.32 1.78 9.01
N THR A 103 -0.25 1.13 9.44
CA THR A 103 1.07 1.16 8.81
C THR A 103 1.54 -0.23 8.44
N LEU A 104 2.33 -0.32 7.39
CA LEU A 104 3.03 -1.53 6.97
C LEU A 104 4.50 -1.20 6.70
N ASN A 105 5.39 -2.16 6.95
CA ASN A 105 6.78 -2.11 6.53
C ASN A 105 6.92 -2.66 5.11
N GLY A 106 7.77 -2.02 4.31
CA GLY A 106 8.02 -2.42 2.94
C GLY A 106 8.57 -1.26 2.10
N ALA A 107 8.78 -1.49 0.81
CA ALA A 107 9.48 -0.51 -0.01
C ALA A 107 8.92 -0.43 -1.42
N PHE A 108 9.05 0.77 -1.99
CA PHE A 108 9.00 1.00 -3.43
C PHE A 108 10.39 0.71 -3.99
N LYS A 109 10.46 -0.09 -5.05
CA LYS A 109 11.67 -0.39 -5.82
C LYS A 109 11.54 0.26 -7.18
N GLY A 110 12.34 1.28 -7.45
CA GLY A 110 12.31 2.06 -8.69
C GLY A 110 12.35 3.57 -8.45
N LYS A 111 12.55 4.36 -9.51
CA LYS A 111 12.61 5.84 -9.43
C LYS A 111 11.27 6.49 -9.78
N LYS A 112 10.87 6.40 -11.06
CA LYS A 112 9.60 6.92 -11.60
C LYS A 112 8.57 5.82 -11.88
N SER A 113 9.02 4.59 -12.02
CA SER A 113 8.19 3.41 -12.17
C SER A 113 8.90 2.22 -11.51
N GLY A 114 8.14 1.18 -11.17
CA GLY A 114 8.69 -0.03 -10.59
C GLY A 114 7.65 -0.84 -9.83
N THR A 115 8.08 -1.48 -8.74
CA THR A 115 7.22 -2.33 -7.90
C THR A 115 7.18 -1.85 -6.47
N PHE A 116 6.11 -2.16 -5.76
CA PHE A 116 6.04 -2.01 -4.31
C PHE A 116 5.67 -3.34 -3.67
N GLY A 117 6.11 -3.53 -2.44
CA GLY A 117 5.78 -4.72 -1.65
C GLY A 117 5.87 -4.41 -0.17
N TYR A 118 4.83 -4.80 0.57
CA TYR A 118 4.66 -4.60 2.00
C TYR A 118 4.50 -5.94 2.70
N LYS A 119 5.02 -6.03 3.93
CA LYS A 119 4.90 -7.22 4.78
C LYS A 119 3.61 -7.14 5.57
N GLY A 120 2.60 -7.93 5.21
CA GLY A 120 1.33 -8.00 5.94
C GLY A 120 1.49 -8.25 7.44
N SER A 121 2.42 -9.13 7.82
CA SER A 121 2.78 -9.44 9.21
C SER A 121 3.23 -8.22 10.05
N SER A 122 3.70 -7.16 9.40
CA SER A 122 4.13 -5.91 10.05
C SER A 122 2.99 -4.90 10.30
N ALA A 123 1.75 -5.23 9.94
CA ALA A 123 0.61 -4.35 10.10
C ALA A 123 0.42 -3.90 11.56
N LYS A 124 0.31 -2.59 11.77
CA LYS A 124 0.04 -1.95 13.06
C LYS A 124 -0.92 -0.78 12.90
N GLY A 125 -1.76 -0.54 13.90
CA GLY A 125 -2.72 0.56 13.90
C GLY A 125 -4.12 0.13 14.30
N THR A 126 -5.09 0.99 14.01
CA THR A 126 -6.48 0.84 14.48
C THR A 126 -7.49 0.94 13.34
N ALA A 127 -7.04 0.83 12.09
CA ALA A 127 -7.91 0.86 10.92
C ALA A 127 -9.00 -0.21 10.98
N THR A 128 -10.21 0.20 10.59
CA THR A 128 -11.39 -0.64 10.52
C THR A 128 -12.07 -0.49 9.17
N ALA A 129 -12.77 -1.52 8.75
CA ALA A 129 -13.72 -1.47 7.64
C ALA A 129 -15.10 -1.86 8.18
N THR A 130 -16.11 -1.13 7.72
CA THR A 130 -17.52 -1.48 7.91
C THR A 130 -18.10 -1.76 6.53
N SER A 131 -18.70 -2.93 6.32
CA SER A 131 -19.30 -3.31 5.04
C SER A 131 -20.76 -3.70 5.19
N GLY A 132 -21.51 -3.61 4.09
CA GLY A 132 -22.89 -4.05 4.03
C GLY A 132 -23.40 -4.15 2.60
N ALA A 133 -24.58 -4.74 2.44
CA ALA A 133 -25.27 -4.82 1.15
C ALA A 133 -26.36 -3.75 1.04
N LYS A 134 -26.55 -3.20 -0.16
CA LYS A 134 -27.59 -2.21 -0.44
C LYS A 134 -28.96 -2.90 -0.36
N GLY A 135 -29.88 -2.32 0.42
CA GLY A 135 -31.22 -2.86 0.62
C GLY A 135 -31.31 -3.99 1.65
N VAL A 136 -30.19 -4.42 2.24
CA VAL A 136 -30.15 -5.41 3.32
C VAL A 136 -29.87 -4.70 4.64
N PRO A 137 -30.74 -4.84 5.67
CA PRO A 137 -30.46 -4.32 7.00
C PRO A 137 -29.22 -4.98 7.60
N GLY A 138 -28.35 -4.17 8.21
CA GLY A 138 -27.15 -4.64 8.89
C GLY A 138 -25.85 -4.22 8.20
N SER A 139 -24.78 -4.22 8.99
CA SER A 139 -23.43 -3.99 8.52
C SER A 139 -22.44 -4.63 9.48
N ASP A 140 -21.37 -5.20 8.94
CA ASP A 140 -20.32 -5.81 9.75
C ASP A 140 -19.11 -4.91 9.83
N THR A 141 -18.53 -4.80 11.03
CA THR A 141 -17.31 -4.01 11.25
C THR A 141 -16.19 -4.91 11.72
N TYR A 142 -15.04 -4.83 11.05
CA TYR A 142 -13.84 -5.59 11.39
C TYR A 142 -12.59 -4.71 11.41
N LYS A 143 -11.55 -5.20 12.09
CA LYS A 143 -10.22 -4.56 12.14
C LYS A 143 -9.40 -5.02 10.94
N LEU A 144 -8.73 -4.09 10.26
CA LEU A 144 -7.89 -4.43 9.10
C LEU A 144 -6.58 -5.12 9.50
N VAL A 145 -5.99 -4.74 10.63
CA VAL A 145 -4.65 -5.24 11.01
C VAL A 145 -4.58 -6.78 11.08
N PRO A 146 -5.52 -7.49 11.74
CA PRO A 146 -5.53 -8.96 11.72
C PRO A 146 -5.63 -9.57 10.31
N ALA A 147 -6.49 -9.03 9.44
CA ALA A 147 -6.65 -9.51 8.06
C ALA A 147 -5.32 -9.35 7.27
N TYR A 148 -4.69 -8.18 7.37
CA TYR A 148 -3.39 -7.94 6.71
C TYR A 148 -2.29 -8.86 7.22
N LYS A 149 -2.28 -9.21 8.51
CA LYS A 149 -1.32 -10.19 9.05
C LYS A 149 -1.50 -11.59 8.48
N LYS A 150 -2.70 -11.93 7.99
CA LYS A 150 -3.02 -13.17 7.26
C LYS A 150 -2.87 -13.04 5.74
N ASN A 151 -2.39 -11.91 5.24
CA ASN A 151 -2.34 -11.56 3.81
C ASN A 151 -3.72 -11.40 3.11
N GLU A 152 -4.78 -11.18 3.88
CA GLU A 152 -6.12 -10.85 3.38
C GLU A 152 -6.21 -9.33 3.16
N ALA A 153 -5.58 -8.84 2.08
CA ALA A 153 -5.46 -7.41 1.81
C ALA A 153 -6.68 -6.84 1.08
N GLU A 154 -7.04 -5.60 1.42
CA GLU A 154 -8.11 -4.86 0.75
C GLU A 154 -7.61 -4.25 -0.58
N PRO A 155 -8.42 -4.25 -1.66
CA PRO A 155 -8.03 -3.65 -2.95
C PRO A 155 -7.64 -2.17 -2.86
N ILE A 156 -8.23 -1.40 -1.93
CA ILE A 156 -7.91 0.01 -1.71
C ILE A 156 -6.52 0.24 -1.09
N ALA A 157 -5.95 -0.78 -0.43
CA ALA A 157 -4.66 -0.70 0.26
C ALA A 157 -3.83 -1.98 0.01
N PRO A 158 -3.40 -2.26 -1.23
CA PRO A 158 -2.77 -3.52 -1.60
C PRO A 158 -1.43 -3.74 -0.92
N LEU A 159 -1.06 -5.02 -0.73
CA LEU A 159 0.23 -5.41 -0.19
C LEU A 159 1.36 -5.34 -1.22
N ALA A 160 1.08 -5.57 -2.51
CA ALA A 160 2.09 -5.56 -3.55
C ALA A 160 1.49 -5.14 -4.89
N GLY A 161 2.36 -4.69 -5.81
CA GLY A 161 1.94 -4.30 -7.15
C GLY A 161 3.02 -3.53 -7.89
N LYS A 162 2.58 -2.84 -8.94
CA LYS A 162 3.40 -1.94 -9.75
C LYS A 162 3.02 -0.49 -9.47
N PHE A 163 3.94 0.42 -9.75
CA PHE A 163 3.68 1.85 -9.65
C PHE A 163 4.31 2.66 -10.77
N THR A 164 3.74 3.84 -10.99
CA THR A 164 4.38 4.99 -11.63
C THR A 164 4.18 6.22 -10.76
N CYS A 165 5.12 7.15 -10.77
CA CYS A 165 4.99 8.43 -10.11
C CYS A 165 5.58 9.57 -10.94
N GLY A 166 4.99 10.74 -10.73
CA GLY A 166 5.53 12.02 -11.15
C GLY A 166 5.56 13.00 -9.96
N THR A 167 5.74 14.28 -10.25
CA THR A 167 5.79 15.32 -9.21
C THR A 167 4.46 15.46 -8.45
N LYS A 168 3.33 15.25 -9.13
CA LYS A 168 1.99 15.49 -8.58
C LYS A 168 1.06 14.27 -8.61
N SER A 169 1.49 13.17 -9.21
CA SER A 169 0.70 11.94 -9.33
C SER A 169 1.47 10.71 -8.86
N LEU A 170 0.74 9.76 -8.28
CA LEU A 170 1.20 8.41 -7.98
C LEU A 170 0.10 7.44 -8.40
N HIS A 171 0.42 6.51 -9.29
CA HIS A 171 -0.48 5.44 -9.72
C HIS A 171 0.07 4.12 -9.20
N LEU A 172 -0.76 3.40 -8.46
CA LEU A 172 -0.51 2.02 -8.04
C LEU A 172 -1.51 1.13 -8.77
N TRP A 173 -1.05 -0.04 -9.24
CA TRP A 173 -1.93 -1.05 -9.78
C TRP A 173 -1.41 -2.45 -9.52
N PHE A 174 -2.31 -3.42 -9.50
CA PHE A 174 -1.96 -4.82 -9.42
C PHE A 174 -2.98 -5.68 -10.16
N THR A 175 -2.52 -6.88 -10.53
CA THR A 175 -3.35 -7.96 -11.04
C THR A 175 -2.93 -9.21 -10.29
N LEU A 176 -3.88 -9.85 -9.60
CA LEU A 176 -3.77 -11.21 -9.11
C LEU A 176 -4.57 -12.09 -10.08
N LYS A 177 -4.03 -13.26 -10.42
CA LYS A 177 -4.69 -14.24 -11.26
C LYS A 177 -4.33 -15.62 -10.74
N ASP A 178 -5.32 -16.48 -10.63
CA ASP A 178 -5.18 -17.90 -10.37
C ASP A 178 -5.91 -18.69 -11.46
N GLU A 179 -6.19 -19.96 -11.22
CA GLU A 179 -6.81 -20.87 -12.20
C GLU A 179 -8.27 -20.53 -12.46
N THR A 180 -8.97 -20.00 -11.45
CA THR A 180 -10.42 -19.80 -11.47
C THR A 180 -10.79 -18.33 -11.67
N GLY A 181 -9.88 -17.39 -11.36
CA GLY A 181 -10.22 -15.98 -11.32
C GLY A 181 -9.10 -14.96 -11.52
N SER A 182 -9.49 -13.70 -11.43
CA SER A 182 -8.59 -12.55 -11.45
C SER A 182 -9.12 -11.40 -10.60
N LEU A 183 -8.22 -10.72 -9.90
CA LEU A 183 -8.48 -9.46 -9.19
C LEU A 183 -7.55 -8.39 -9.73
N LYS A 184 -8.12 -7.26 -10.16
CA LYS A 184 -7.38 -6.10 -10.65
C LYS A 184 -7.76 -4.89 -9.83
N ALA A 185 -6.81 -4.01 -9.54
CA ALA A 185 -7.10 -2.69 -9.01
C ALA A 185 -6.19 -1.61 -9.59
N ASP A 186 -6.77 -0.43 -9.76
CA ASP A 186 -6.15 0.79 -10.24
C ASP A 186 -6.38 1.92 -9.24
N ILE A 187 -5.30 2.50 -8.73
CA ILE A 187 -5.33 3.43 -7.61
C ILE A 187 -4.49 4.68 -7.94
N TRP A 188 -5.15 5.82 -8.09
CA TRP A 188 -4.53 7.09 -8.44
C TRP A 188 -4.57 8.08 -7.30
N TYR A 189 -3.41 8.57 -6.93
CA TYR A 189 -3.24 9.58 -5.91
C TYR A 189 -2.67 10.88 -6.48
N LYS A 190 -2.96 11.98 -5.76
CA LYS A 190 -2.43 13.32 -6.02
C LYS A 190 -1.80 13.90 -4.76
N ARG A 191 -0.74 14.70 -4.88
CA ARG A 191 -0.19 15.50 -3.78
C ARG A 191 -1.08 16.67 -3.43
#